data_AF-A0A523NG95-F1
#
_entry.id   AF-A0A523NG95-F1
#
_cell.length_a   1.000
_cell.length_b   1.000
_cell.length_c   1.000
_cell.angle_alpha   90.00
_cell.angle_beta   90.00
_cell.angle_gamma   90.00
#
_symmetry.space_group_name_H-M   'P 1'
#
loop_
_entity.id
_entity.type
_entity.pdbx_description
1 polymer ?
#
loop_
_entity_poly.entity_id
_entity_poly.type
_entity_poly.pdbx_seq_one_letter_code
_entity_poly.pdbx_strand_id
1 'polypeptide(L)'
;MKRLVVILVLVSSRAAAGQCPGFGDCCVANGSPSCNNVACCVEVCTTDPFCCSVQWDLNCATLAGSLCAVCGAGCPGAGDCCSDNGTPACDDIFCCNLVCTGNPFCCEISWDALCAQQAGVLCSTCIPPPACPGGGDCCVPNGSPSCDDAACCLIVCAADEFCCLSLWDNICADAAAQLCSVCAPVCADPLLEPSGTIISPTTASAGDQLVVTYEVANTSACDFPLELVCFMDPNGGGPTLQSPECAQVVTSQAGTTGPFTRCFDVPTPVQPGLYIVTYQIADPDSGAALDGFSALDLVILSQGDITGDGVVGVNDFLILLKAWGPCGFCADCPADLDRDCLVGIIDMLTLLANWDSL
;
A
#
# COMPACT_ATOMS: atom_id res chain seq x y z
N MET A 1 64.91 -70.18 -16.75
CA MET A 1 64.96 -68.85 -16.11
C MET A 1 65.45 -67.83 -17.14
N LYS A 2 64.58 -66.89 -17.54
CA LYS A 2 64.91 -65.56 -18.09
C LYS A 2 63.59 -64.81 -18.15
N ARG A 3 63.34 -63.95 -17.15
CA ARG A 3 62.15 -63.09 -17.10
C ARG A 3 62.47 -61.80 -17.87
N LEU A 4 61.66 -61.51 -18.88
CA LEU A 4 61.64 -60.24 -19.60
C LEU A 4 61.18 -59.15 -18.62
N VAL A 5 61.92 -58.04 -18.54
CA VAL A 5 61.51 -56.83 -17.83
C VAL A 5 61.09 -55.81 -18.88
N VAL A 6 59.80 -55.50 -18.94
CA VAL A 6 59.27 -54.39 -19.72
C VAL A 6 59.43 -53.13 -18.87
N ILE A 7 60.30 -52.22 -19.29
CA ILE A 7 60.44 -50.90 -18.68
C ILE A 7 59.40 -49.99 -19.34
N LEU A 8 58.32 -49.73 -18.60
CA LEU A 8 57.33 -48.71 -18.93
C LEU A 8 57.99 -47.34 -18.69
N VAL A 9 58.27 -46.58 -19.75
CA VAL A 9 58.72 -45.19 -19.64
C VAL A 9 57.49 -44.34 -19.30
N LEU A 10 57.29 -44.06 -18.01
CA LEU A 10 56.35 -43.04 -17.55
C LEU A 10 56.95 -41.67 -17.86
N VAL A 11 56.48 -41.00 -18.90
CA VAL A 11 56.74 -39.56 -19.08
C VAL A 11 55.95 -38.85 -17.98
N SER A 12 56.67 -38.23 -17.03
CA SER A 12 56.06 -37.58 -15.87
C SER A 12 55.33 -36.30 -16.31
N SER A 13 54.01 -36.35 -16.39
CA SER A 13 53.13 -35.21 -16.69
C SER A 13 52.97 -34.22 -15.51
N ARG A 14 53.88 -34.23 -14.53
CA ARG A 14 53.76 -33.45 -13.28
C ARG A 14 54.38 -32.05 -13.30
N ALA A 15 54.94 -31.58 -14.42
CA ALA A 15 55.64 -30.29 -14.47
C ALA A 15 54.78 -29.09 -14.91
N ALA A 16 53.73 -29.28 -15.71
CA ALA A 16 52.99 -28.15 -16.30
C ALA A 16 52.07 -27.39 -15.31
N ALA A 17 51.50 -28.07 -14.32
CA ALA A 17 50.54 -27.46 -13.38
C ALA A 17 51.17 -26.54 -12.32
N GLY A 18 52.50 -26.58 -12.13
CA GLY A 18 53.20 -25.77 -11.11
C GLY A 18 53.57 -24.35 -11.56
N GLN A 19 53.28 -23.99 -12.81
CA GLN A 19 53.72 -22.74 -13.45
C GLN A 19 52.54 -21.78 -13.73
N CYS A 20 51.32 -22.16 -13.38
CA CYS A 20 50.11 -21.33 -13.50
C CYS A 20 49.66 -20.86 -12.10
N PRO A 21 49.14 -19.63 -11.96
CA PRO A 21 49.02 -18.58 -12.98
C PRO A 21 50.34 -17.84 -13.25
N GLY A 22 50.47 -17.27 -14.46
CA GLY A 22 51.55 -16.38 -14.89
C GLY A 22 51.09 -14.92 -15.04
N PHE A 23 51.90 -14.11 -15.74
CA PHE A 23 51.56 -12.72 -16.06
C PHE A 23 50.96 -12.62 -17.47
N GLY A 24 50.15 -11.58 -17.71
CA GLY A 24 49.56 -11.34 -19.02
C GLY A 24 48.29 -12.13 -19.29
N ASP A 25 47.47 -11.60 -20.19
CA ASP A 25 46.19 -12.17 -20.58
C ASP A 25 46.37 -13.50 -21.34
N CYS A 26 45.52 -14.49 -21.04
CA CYS A 26 45.54 -15.80 -21.68
C CYS A 26 45.11 -15.76 -23.15
N CYS A 27 44.35 -14.75 -23.54
CA CYS A 27 43.67 -14.70 -24.83
C CYS A 27 44.47 -13.96 -25.90
N VAL A 28 45.62 -13.40 -25.53
CA VAL A 28 46.56 -12.74 -26.43
C VAL A 28 47.98 -13.25 -26.19
N ALA A 29 48.82 -13.19 -27.23
CA ALA A 29 50.23 -13.51 -27.09
C ALA A 29 50.89 -12.48 -26.15
N ASN A 30 51.31 -12.93 -24.97
CA ASN A 30 51.89 -12.06 -23.94
C ASN A 30 53.42 -12.21 -23.81
N GLY A 31 54.01 -13.21 -24.48
CA GLY A 31 55.45 -13.42 -24.55
C GLY A 31 56.11 -13.91 -23.25
N SER A 32 55.35 -14.05 -22.17
CA SER A 32 55.80 -14.64 -20.91
C SER A 32 55.39 -16.11 -20.81
N PRO A 33 56.07 -16.96 -20.04
CA PRO A 33 55.55 -18.29 -19.74
C PRO A 33 54.26 -18.18 -18.91
N SER A 34 53.22 -18.94 -19.27
CA SER A 34 51.90 -18.97 -18.62
C SER A 34 51.05 -17.70 -18.86
N CYS A 35 49.87 -17.65 -18.25
CA CYS A 35 48.95 -16.50 -18.31
C CYS A 35 48.15 -16.34 -17.01
N ASN A 36 47.41 -15.23 -16.88
CA ASN A 36 46.79 -14.76 -15.65
C ASN A 36 45.57 -15.56 -15.16
N ASN A 37 44.87 -16.28 -16.04
CA ASN A 37 43.74 -17.13 -15.64
C ASN A 37 44.23 -18.54 -15.32
N VAL A 38 44.16 -18.93 -14.04
CA VAL A 38 44.68 -20.22 -13.57
C VAL A 38 44.03 -21.43 -14.26
N ALA A 39 42.71 -21.41 -14.50
CA ALA A 39 42.01 -22.53 -15.12
C ALA A 39 42.39 -22.65 -16.59
N CYS A 40 42.35 -21.53 -17.33
CA CYS A 40 42.75 -21.51 -18.74
C CYS A 40 44.23 -21.84 -18.93
N CYS A 41 45.09 -21.28 -18.08
CA CYS A 41 46.51 -21.58 -18.08
C CYS A 41 46.74 -23.07 -17.88
N VAL A 42 46.11 -23.70 -16.88
CA VAL A 42 46.28 -25.14 -16.63
C VAL A 42 45.79 -25.97 -17.83
N GLU A 43 44.60 -25.70 -18.37
CA GLU A 43 44.04 -26.38 -19.54
C GLU A 43 44.99 -26.32 -20.75
N VAL A 44 45.43 -25.12 -21.13
CA VAL A 44 46.36 -24.90 -22.25
C VAL A 44 47.69 -25.58 -21.99
N CYS A 45 48.23 -25.49 -20.78
CA CYS A 45 49.53 -26.06 -20.43
C CYS A 45 49.54 -27.58 -20.34
N THR A 46 48.38 -28.21 -20.07
CA THR A 46 48.24 -29.67 -20.19
C THR A 46 48.22 -30.14 -21.64
N THR A 47 47.74 -29.28 -22.55
CA THR A 47 47.66 -29.60 -23.97
C THR A 47 48.96 -29.28 -24.70
N ASP A 48 49.55 -28.12 -24.41
CA ASP A 48 50.85 -27.68 -24.92
C ASP A 48 51.76 -27.16 -23.78
N PRO A 49 52.68 -28.00 -23.28
CA PRO A 49 53.66 -27.60 -22.27
C PRO A 49 54.61 -26.47 -22.70
N PHE A 50 54.71 -26.15 -23.99
CA PHE A 50 55.48 -25.00 -24.47
C PHE A 50 54.95 -23.69 -23.88
N CYS A 51 53.62 -23.58 -23.71
CA CYS A 51 52.95 -22.37 -23.23
C CYS A 51 53.29 -22.02 -21.77
N CYS A 52 53.58 -23.00 -20.90
CA CYS A 52 54.04 -22.75 -19.51
C CYS A 52 55.56 -22.78 -19.33
N SER A 53 56.32 -23.36 -20.25
CA SER A 53 57.76 -23.59 -20.06
C SER A 53 58.65 -22.67 -20.89
N VAL A 54 58.13 -22.10 -21.97
CA VAL A 54 58.92 -21.28 -22.90
C VAL A 54 58.30 -19.90 -23.06
N GLN A 55 57.12 -19.79 -23.65
CA GLN A 55 56.45 -18.52 -23.89
C GLN A 55 54.98 -18.72 -24.26
N TRP A 56 54.16 -17.75 -23.91
CA TRP A 56 52.78 -17.62 -24.34
C TRP A 56 52.71 -16.82 -25.64
N ASP A 57 52.76 -17.52 -26.78
CA ASP A 57 52.74 -16.93 -28.11
C ASP A 57 51.34 -16.99 -28.79
N LEU A 58 51.27 -16.65 -30.08
CA LEU A 58 50.00 -16.66 -30.84
C LEU A 58 49.35 -18.05 -30.87
N ASN A 59 50.13 -19.13 -30.89
CA ASN A 59 49.57 -20.47 -30.86
C ASN A 59 49.00 -20.80 -29.48
N CYS A 60 49.65 -20.37 -28.40
CA CYS A 60 49.12 -20.49 -27.04
C CYS A 60 47.81 -19.72 -26.85
N ALA A 61 47.74 -18.48 -27.35
CA ALA A 61 46.51 -17.69 -27.33
C ALA A 61 45.40 -18.28 -28.22
N THR A 62 45.74 -18.80 -29.40
CA THR A 62 44.77 -19.48 -30.29
C THR A 62 44.25 -20.77 -29.67
N LEU A 63 45.13 -21.54 -29.03
CA LEU A 63 44.78 -22.75 -28.30
C LEU A 63 43.90 -22.42 -27.09
N ALA A 64 44.23 -21.37 -26.35
CA ALA A 64 43.39 -20.83 -25.28
C ALA A 64 42.00 -20.46 -25.79
N GLY A 65 41.88 -19.85 -26.97
CA GLY A 65 40.58 -19.57 -27.60
C GLY A 65 39.76 -20.80 -27.99
N SER A 66 40.35 -21.99 -28.02
CA SER A 66 39.62 -23.24 -28.29
C SER A 66 39.35 -24.09 -27.05
N LEU A 67 40.18 -23.96 -26.02
CA LEU A 67 40.10 -24.76 -24.79
C LEU A 67 39.48 -23.99 -23.62
N CYS A 68 39.60 -22.67 -23.62
CA CYS A 68 39.20 -21.82 -22.51
C CYS A 68 37.98 -20.99 -22.88
N ALA A 69 36.92 -21.10 -22.07
CA ALA A 69 35.76 -20.22 -22.17
C ALA A 69 36.17 -18.73 -22.15
N VAL A 70 37.16 -18.36 -21.32
CA VAL A 70 37.63 -16.98 -21.19
C VAL A 70 38.24 -16.38 -22.49
N CYS A 71 38.60 -17.20 -23.48
CA CYS A 71 39.31 -16.77 -24.69
C CYS A 71 38.60 -17.09 -26.02
N GLY A 72 37.45 -17.75 -26.00
CA GLY A 72 36.80 -18.24 -27.21
C GLY A 72 35.96 -17.19 -27.94
N ALA A 73 35.74 -17.42 -29.24
CA ALA A 73 34.58 -16.87 -29.95
C ALA A 73 33.33 -17.59 -29.42
N GLY A 74 32.50 -16.86 -28.68
CA GLY A 74 31.33 -17.40 -28.00
C GLY A 74 31.26 -17.01 -26.53
N CYS A 75 30.11 -17.30 -25.92
CA CYS A 75 29.80 -16.81 -24.58
C CYS A 75 30.25 -17.76 -23.47
N PRO A 76 30.81 -17.27 -22.35
CA PRO A 76 31.14 -15.87 -22.06
C PRO A 76 32.50 -15.45 -22.66
N GLY A 77 32.62 -14.18 -23.06
CA GLY A 77 33.85 -13.53 -23.53
C GLY A 77 34.49 -12.63 -22.46
N ALA A 78 35.42 -11.77 -22.89
CA ALA A 78 36.06 -10.79 -22.01
C ALA A 78 35.33 -9.43 -22.06
N GLY A 79 35.28 -8.73 -20.93
CA GLY A 79 34.72 -7.37 -20.86
C GLY A 79 33.21 -7.28 -20.65
N ASP A 80 32.77 -6.11 -20.20
CA ASP A 80 31.38 -5.81 -19.84
C ASP A 80 30.43 -5.95 -21.05
N CYS A 81 29.27 -6.58 -20.85
CA CYS A 81 28.23 -6.69 -21.87
C CYS A 81 27.55 -5.36 -22.19
N CYS A 82 27.57 -4.42 -21.25
CA CYS A 82 26.77 -3.20 -21.33
C CYS A 82 27.52 -2.04 -22.00
N SER A 83 28.75 -2.29 -22.43
CA SER A 83 29.64 -1.33 -23.06
C SER A 83 30.35 -1.96 -24.26
N ASP A 84 30.75 -1.16 -25.25
CA ASP A 84 31.67 -1.60 -26.29
C ASP A 84 32.98 -2.04 -25.64
N ASN A 85 33.34 -3.32 -25.81
CA ASN A 85 34.55 -3.89 -25.22
C ASN A 85 35.59 -4.28 -26.29
N GLY A 86 35.22 -4.24 -27.58
CA GLY A 86 36.11 -4.50 -28.70
C GLY A 86 36.61 -5.95 -28.83
N THR A 87 36.16 -6.86 -27.96
CA THR A 87 36.47 -8.30 -28.02
C THR A 87 35.25 -9.08 -28.49
N PRO A 88 35.39 -10.28 -29.07
CA PRO A 88 34.23 -11.14 -29.30
C PRO A 88 33.61 -11.58 -27.96
N ALA A 89 32.28 -11.53 -27.88
CA ALA A 89 31.46 -11.84 -26.70
C ALA A 89 31.65 -10.87 -25.50
N CYS A 90 31.02 -11.18 -24.37
CA CYS A 90 31.10 -10.40 -23.12
C CYS A 90 30.98 -11.31 -21.90
N ASP A 91 31.25 -10.77 -20.72
CA ASP A 91 31.48 -11.49 -19.47
C ASP A 91 30.23 -12.16 -18.86
N ASP A 92 29.02 -11.66 -19.11
CA ASP A 92 27.77 -12.30 -18.69
C ASP A 92 27.28 -13.34 -19.70
N ILE A 93 27.29 -14.61 -19.30
CA ILE A 93 26.93 -15.74 -20.17
C ILE A 93 25.48 -15.69 -20.68
N PHE A 94 24.52 -15.17 -19.90
CA PHE A 94 23.12 -15.15 -20.30
C PHE A 94 22.86 -14.00 -21.27
N CYS A 95 23.35 -12.81 -20.94
CA CYS A 95 23.27 -11.64 -21.78
C CYS A 95 23.99 -11.85 -23.11
N CYS A 96 25.23 -12.36 -23.04
CA CYS A 96 26.00 -12.70 -24.22
C CYS A 96 25.22 -13.66 -25.13
N ASN A 97 24.70 -14.78 -24.61
CA ASN A 97 23.98 -15.76 -25.43
C ASN A 97 22.72 -15.16 -26.09
N LEU A 98 22.01 -14.26 -25.39
CA LEU A 98 20.84 -13.57 -25.93
C LEU A 98 21.21 -12.66 -27.12
N VAL A 99 22.23 -11.82 -26.94
CA VAL A 99 22.70 -10.91 -28.01
C VAL A 99 23.25 -11.71 -29.19
N CYS A 100 24.03 -12.77 -28.94
CA CYS A 100 24.67 -13.59 -29.95
C CYS A 100 23.69 -14.41 -30.79
N THR A 101 22.54 -14.80 -30.20
CA THR A 101 21.44 -15.43 -30.96
C THR A 101 20.86 -14.48 -32.00
N GLY A 102 20.81 -13.18 -31.69
CA GLY A 102 20.33 -12.14 -32.61
C GLY A 102 21.40 -11.67 -33.60
N ASN A 103 22.67 -11.61 -33.17
CA ASN A 103 23.77 -11.10 -33.99
C ASN A 103 25.08 -11.87 -33.75
N PRO A 104 25.40 -12.86 -34.61
CA PRO A 104 26.64 -13.63 -34.52
C PRO A 104 27.93 -12.79 -34.63
N PHE A 105 27.85 -11.59 -35.20
CA PHE A 105 28.99 -10.65 -35.23
C PHE A 105 29.50 -10.35 -33.81
N CYS A 106 28.59 -10.25 -32.83
CA CYS A 106 28.92 -9.93 -31.45
C CYS A 106 29.74 -11.03 -30.75
N CYS A 107 29.57 -12.32 -31.10
CA CYS A 107 30.38 -13.42 -30.55
C CYS A 107 31.56 -13.85 -31.42
N GLU A 108 31.55 -13.54 -32.71
CA GLU A 108 32.56 -14.04 -33.65
C GLU A 108 33.59 -12.99 -34.04
N ILE A 109 33.23 -11.70 -34.03
CA ILE A 109 34.06 -10.63 -34.58
C ILE A 109 34.39 -9.57 -33.54
N SER A 110 33.37 -8.92 -32.95
CA SER A 110 33.58 -7.84 -31.97
C SER A 110 32.28 -7.48 -31.26
N TRP A 111 32.39 -7.25 -29.96
CA TRP A 111 31.37 -6.63 -29.14
C TRP A 111 31.51 -5.11 -29.21
N ASP A 112 30.85 -4.52 -30.19
CA ASP A 112 30.87 -3.08 -30.46
C ASP A 112 29.69 -2.33 -29.81
N ALA A 113 29.58 -1.02 -30.06
CA ALA A 113 28.48 -0.18 -29.56
C ALA A 113 27.07 -0.68 -29.95
N LEU A 114 26.91 -1.41 -31.07
CA LEU A 114 25.62 -1.99 -31.46
C LEU A 114 25.33 -3.24 -30.63
N CYS A 115 26.34 -4.07 -30.35
CA CYS A 115 26.23 -5.20 -29.44
C CYS A 115 25.85 -4.75 -28.02
N ALA A 116 26.49 -3.69 -27.51
CA ALA A 116 26.16 -3.10 -26.21
C ALA A 116 24.76 -2.45 -26.18
N GLN A 117 24.35 -1.77 -27.24
CA GLN A 117 22.98 -1.22 -27.35
C GLN A 117 21.93 -2.34 -27.32
N GLN A 118 22.18 -3.43 -28.05
CA GLN A 118 21.28 -4.58 -28.08
C GLN A 118 21.24 -5.29 -26.72
N ALA A 119 22.38 -5.38 -26.02
CA ALA A 119 22.45 -5.85 -24.65
C ALA A 119 21.62 -4.97 -23.69
N GLY A 120 21.64 -3.65 -23.85
CA GLY A 120 20.83 -2.72 -23.06
C GLY A 120 19.32 -2.93 -23.17
N VAL A 121 18.84 -3.60 -24.22
CA VAL A 121 17.41 -3.92 -24.42
C VAL A 121 17.10 -5.37 -24.03
N LEU A 122 18.02 -6.30 -24.28
CA LEU A 122 17.80 -7.74 -24.08
C LEU A 122 18.21 -8.23 -22.69
N CYS A 123 19.06 -7.48 -21.98
CA CYS A 123 19.70 -7.92 -20.75
C CYS A 123 19.37 -6.99 -19.59
N SER A 124 18.73 -7.54 -18.56
CA SER A 124 18.44 -6.81 -17.31
C SER A 124 19.71 -6.37 -16.57
N THR A 125 20.86 -6.99 -16.84
CA THR A 125 22.17 -6.61 -16.29
C THR A 125 22.68 -5.27 -16.84
N CYS A 126 22.19 -4.85 -18.00
CA CYS A 126 22.59 -3.61 -18.68
C CYS A 126 21.61 -2.47 -18.49
N ILE A 127 20.51 -2.71 -17.79
CA ILE A 127 19.67 -1.66 -17.26
C ILE A 127 20.42 -1.11 -16.05
N PRO A 128 20.89 0.15 -16.08
CA PRO A 128 21.51 0.73 -14.90
C PRO A 128 20.53 0.63 -13.73
N PRO A 129 21.00 0.39 -12.50
CA PRO A 129 20.12 0.40 -11.35
C PRO A 129 19.30 1.70 -11.37
N PRO A 130 17.99 1.65 -11.03
CA PRO A 130 17.18 2.85 -10.89
C PRO A 130 17.95 3.89 -10.09
N ALA A 131 17.93 5.17 -10.50
CA ALA A 131 18.66 6.25 -9.82
C ALA A 131 18.07 6.61 -8.43
N CYS A 132 17.51 5.64 -7.73
CA CYS A 132 16.87 5.74 -6.43
C CYS A 132 17.85 5.45 -5.29
N PRO A 133 17.82 6.19 -4.17
CA PRO A 133 17.10 7.46 -3.94
C PRO A 133 17.87 8.70 -4.42
N GLY A 134 17.15 9.82 -4.55
CA GLY A 134 17.64 11.17 -4.82
C GLY A 134 16.76 11.90 -5.83
N GLY A 135 17.01 13.18 -6.11
CA GLY A 135 16.33 13.86 -7.23
C GLY A 135 15.16 14.79 -6.85
N GLY A 136 14.80 14.88 -5.57
CA GLY A 136 13.77 15.79 -5.06
C GLY A 136 12.51 15.06 -4.60
N ASP A 137 11.50 15.83 -4.24
CA ASP A 137 10.24 15.30 -3.69
C ASP A 137 9.57 14.31 -4.67
N CYS A 138 9.14 13.15 -4.15
CA CYS A 138 8.47 12.09 -4.91
C CYS A 138 7.06 12.46 -5.32
N CYS A 139 6.43 13.37 -4.59
CA CYS A 139 5.00 13.65 -4.71
C CYS A 139 4.70 14.78 -5.68
N VAL A 140 5.74 15.33 -6.32
CA VAL A 140 5.64 16.38 -7.33
C VAL A 140 6.62 16.10 -8.48
N PRO A 141 6.35 16.62 -9.68
CA PRO A 141 7.33 16.58 -10.77
C PRO A 141 8.62 17.29 -10.34
N ASN A 142 9.73 16.55 -10.32
CA ASN A 142 11.03 17.10 -9.96
C ASN A 142 12.00 17.14 -11.17
N GLY A 143 11.65 16.47 -12.27
CA GLY A 143 12.40 16.50 -13.54
C GLY A 143 13.72 15.71 -13.52
N SER A 144 14.04 15.04 -12.42
CA SER A 144 15.17 14.12 -12.33
C SER A 144 14.70 12.67 -12.56
N PRO A 145 15.57 11.73 -12.92
CA PRO A 145 15.20 10.31 -13.08
C PRO A 145 15.08 9.57 -11.73
N SER A 146 14.61 10.23 -10.67
CA SER A 146 14.40 9.65 -9.33
C SER A 146 13.65 10.57 -8.37
N CYS A 147 13.41 10.11 -7.14
CA CYS A 147 12.96 10.94 -6.03
C CYS A 147 13.60 10.54 -4.67
N ASP A 148 13.42 11.40 -3.66
CA ASP A 148 14.15 11.37 -2.38
C ASP A 148 13.76 10.18 -1.47
N ASP A 149 12.52 9.68 -1.56
CA ASP A 149 12.10 8.49 -0.82
C ASP A 149 12.44 7.21 -1.59
N ALA A 150 13.39 6.42 -1.05
CA ALA A 150 13.91 5.24 -1.72
C ALA A 150 12.82 4.17 -1.98
N ALA A 151 11.90 3.97 -1.03
CA ALA A 151 10.87 2.96 -1.16
C ALA A 151 9.83 3.36 -2.22
N CYS A 152 9.37 4.61 -2.17
CA CYS A 152 8.46 5.17 -3.15
C CYS A 152 9.10 5.20 -4.55
N CYS A 153 10.34 5.67 -4.64
CA CYS A 153 11.09 5.68 -5.89
C CYS A 153 11.13 4.27 -6.49
N LEU A 154 11.54 3.24 -5.74
CA LEU A 154 11.57 1.87 -6.24
C LEU A 154 10.19 1.31 -6.63
N ILE A 155 9.13 1.66 -5.91
CA ILE A 155 7.76 1.24 -6.23
C ILE A 155 7.30 1.85 -7.56
N VAL A 156 7.46 3.17 -7.72
CA VAL A 156 7.07 3.86 -8.96
C VAL A 156 7.91 3.39 -10.15
N CYS A 157 9.21 3.17 -9.94
CA CYS A 157 10.11 2.68 -10.97
C CYS A 157 9.79 1.25 -11.43
N ALA A 158 9.27 0.41 -10.52
CA ALA A 158 8.79 -0.92 -10.88
C ALA A 158 7.47 -0.90 -11.66
N ALA A 159 6.69 0.18 -11.52
CA ALA A 159 5.46 0.39 -12.28
C ALA A 159 5.73 1.02 -13.66
N ASP A 160 6.66 1.98 -13.73
CA ASP A 160 7.08 2.65 -14.96
C ASP A 160 8.58 2.96 -14.95
N GLU A 161 9.33 2.27 -15.81
CA GLU A 161 10.77 2.44 -15.96
C GLU A 161 11.15 3.84 -16.48
N PHE A 162 10.23 4.57 -17.12
CA PHE A 162 10.48 5.95 -17.55
C PHE A 162 10.83 6.86 -16.36
N CYS A 163 10.21 6.62 -15.19
CA CYS A 163 10.41 7.41 -13.98
C CYS A 163 11.82 7.26 -13.37
N CYS A 164 12.52 6.14 -13.62
CA CYS A 164 13.92 5.93 -13.21
C CYS A 164 14.97 6.13 -14.31
N LEU A 165 14.57 6.15 -15.58
CA LEU A 165 15.50 6.21 -16.70
C LEU A 165 15.51 7.56 -17.41
N SER A 166 14.41 8.32 -17.31
CA SER A 166 14.25 9.58 -18.04
C SER A 166 14.03 10.75 -17.10
N LEU A 167 12.85 10.84 -16.49
CA LEU A 167 12.45 12.01 -15.71
C LEU A 167 11.22 11.71 -14.87
N TRP A 168 11.15 12.36 -13.70
CA TRP A 168 10.03 12.35 -12.78
C TRP A 168 9.08 13.50 -13.14
N ASP A 169 8.08 13.21 -13.96
CA ASP A 169 7.05 14.16 -14.39
C ASP A 169 5.73 14.01 -13.60
N ASN A 170 4.65 14.60 -14.12
CA ASN A 170 3.32 14.48 -13.53
C ASN A 170 2.83 13.04 -13.45
N ILE A 171 3.17 12.19 -14.42
CA ILE A 171 2.73 10.79 -14.42
C ILE A 171 3.44 10.03 -13.30
N CYS A 172 4.74 10.28 -13.12
CA CYS A 172 5.51 9.71 -12.01
C CYS A 172 5.00 10.18 -10.64
N ALA A 173 4.72 11.48 -10.51
CA ALA A 173 4.17 12.05 -9.27
C ALA A 173 2.75 11.54 -8.97
N ASP A 174 1.88 11.42 -9.97
CA ASP A 174 0.52 10.88 -9.83
C ASP A 174 0.57 9.39 -9.44
N ALA A 175 1.47 8.60 -10.05
CA ALA A 175 1.72 7.22 -9.66
C ALA A 175 2.22 7.13 -8.21
N ALA A 176 3.13 8.01 -7.81
CA ALA A 176 3.61 8.10 -6.43
C ALA A 176 2.47 8.38 -5.45
N ALA A 177 1.56 9.29 -5.77
CA ALA A 177 0.39 9.60 -4.95
C ALA A 177 -0.56 8.41 -4.74
N GLN A 178 -0.62 7.47 -5.69
CA GLN A 178 -1.45 6.26 -5.59
C GLN A 178 -0.74 5.09 -4.91
N LEU A 179 0.58 4.97 -5.08
CA LEU A 179 1.34 3.79 -4.71
C LEU A 179 2.15 3.96 -3.43
N CYS A 180 2.44 5.20 -3.03
CA CYS A 180 3.35 5.51 -1.94
C CYS A 180 2.66 6.20 -0.78
N SER A 181 2.85 5.68 0.44
CA SER A 181 2.36 6.31 1.67
C SER A 181 3.00 7.68 1.93
N VAL A 182 4.21 7.95 1.43
CA VAL A 182 4.86 9.27 1.55
C VAL A 182 4.14 10.36 0.75
N CYS A 183 3.37 9.96 -0.28
CA CYS A 183 2.60 10.86 -1.13
C CYS A 183 1.10 10.76 -0.90
N ALA A 184 0.67 9.98 0.10
CA ALA A 184 -0.67 10.12 0.62
C ALA A 184 -0.85 11.59 1.01
N PRO A 185 -1.91 12.28 0.57
CA PRO A 185 -2.22 13.59 1.10
C PRO A 185 -2.17 13.49 2.62
N VAL A 186 -1.50 14.43 3.27
CA VAL A 186 -1.56 14.53 4.74
C VAL A 186 -2.99 14.93 5.05
N CYS A 187 -3.87 13.94 5.09
CA CYS A 187 -5.23 14.05 5.52
C CYS A 187 -5.14 14.42 6.99
N ALA A 188 -5.40 15.68 7.32
CA ALA A 188 -5.72 16.00 8.69
C ALA A 188 -7.00 15.24 9.03
N ASP A 189 -7.04 14.60 10.20
CA ASP A 189 -8.26 13.91 10.64
C ASP A 189 -9.45 14.86 10.53
N PRO A 190 -10.60 14.38 10.03
CA PRO A 190 -11.80 15.18 9.93
C PRO A 190 -12.18 15.64 11.34
N LEU A 191 -12.48 16.93 11.48
CA LEU A 191 -12.88 17.51 12.76
C LEU A 191 -14.38 17.77 12.76
N LEU A 192 -15.03 17.51 13.88
CA LEU A 192 -16.44 17.78 14.07
C LEU A 192 -16.65 19.26 14.37
N GLU A 193 -17.61 19.92 13.70
CA GLU A 193 -17.94 21.32 13.95
C GLU A 193 -19.11 21.41 14.95
N PRO A 194 -18.86 21.66 16.26
CA PRO A 194 -19.89 21.50 17.28
C PRO A 194 -20.98 22.58 17.15
N SER A 195 -20.61 23.75 16.66
CA SER A 195 -21.51 24.91 16.52
C SER A 195 -22.62 24.69 15.49
N GLY A 196 -22.40 23.81 14.51
CA GLY A 196 -23.38 23.45 13.48
C GLY A 196 -24.22 22.22 13.82
N THR A 197 -23.91 21.54 14.93
CA THR A 197 -24.56 20.27 15.26
C THR A 197 -25.85 20.50 16.03
N ILE A 198 -26.93 19.87 15.57
CA ILE A 198 -28.27 19.94 16.19
C ILE A 198 -28.86 18.56 16.38
N ILE A 199 -29.64 18.40 17.44
CA ILE A 199 -30.48 17.22 17.69
C ILE A 199 -31.95 17.63 17.58
N SER A 200 -32.74 16.82 16.88
CA SER A 200 -34.17 17.04 16.73
C SER A 200 -34.94 15.73 16.88
N PRO A 201 -36.01 15.68 17.70
CA PRO A 201 -36.45 16.74 18.60
C PRO A 201 -35.51 16.93 19.81
N THR A 202 -35.59 18.09 20.49
CA THR A 202 -34.87 18.36 21.75
C THR A 202 -35.60 17.83 22.99
N THR A 203 -36.81 17.32 22.80
CA THR A 203 -37.64 16.66 23.81
C THR A 203 -38.12 15.33 23.23
N ALA A 204 -37.98 14.23 23.97
CA ALA A 204 -38.33 12.90 23.48
C ALA A 204 -38.84 11.99 24.61
N SER A 205 -39.49 10.90 24.25
CA SER A 205 -39.92 9.82 25.14
C SER A 205 -39.22 8.50 24.78
N ALA A 206 -39.42 7.47 25.60
CA ALA A 206 -38.89 6.13 25.33
C ALA A 206 -39.36 5.61 23.96
N GLY A 207 -38.43 5.16 23.11
CA GLY A 207 -38.73 4.66 21.76
C GLY A 207 -38.89 5.74 20.69
N ASP A 208 -38.76 7.02 21.03
CA ASP A 208 -38.72 8.09 20.05
C ASP A 208 -37.45 8.02 19.19
N GLN A 209 -37.55 8.47 17.93
CA GLN A 209 -36.40 8.62 17.06
C GLN A 209 -35.85 10.05 17.16
N LEU A 210 -34.54 10.14 17.34
CA LEU A 210 -33.74 11.35 17.35
C LEU A 210 -33.00 11.46 16.02
N VAL A 211 -32.88 12.68 15.50
CA VAL A 211 -32.13 13.00 14.29
C VAL A 211 -31.02 13.97 14.67
N VAL A 212 -29.77 13.58 14.49
CA VAL A 212 -28.60 14.44 14.70
C VAL A 212 -28.08 14.89 13.34
N THR A 213 -28.05 16.20 13.12
CA THR A 213 -27.47 16.82 11.94
C THR A 213 -26.17 17.50 12.35
N TYR A 214 -25.07 17.22 11.64
CA TYR A 214 -23.72 17.64 11.99
C TYR A 214 -22.92 18.08 10.77
N GLU A 215 -21.85 18.83 11.01
CA GLU A 215 -20.89 19.27 9.99
C GLU A 215 -19.48 18.83 10.39
N VAL A 216 -18.63 18.61 9.40
CA VAL A 216 -17.21 18.27 9.60
C VAL A 216 -16.31 19.19 8.80
N ALA A 217 -15.17 19.55 9.37
CA ALA A 217 -14.08 20.29 8.75
C ALA A 217 -12.91 19.37 8.39
N ASN A 218 -11.86 19.95 7.81
CA ASN A 218 -10.65 19.25 7.33
C ASN A 218 -10.86 18.22 6.23
N THR A 219 -12.01 18.25 5.56
CA THR A 219 -12.32 17.34 4.44
C THR A 219 -11.72 17.80 3.11
N SER A 220 -10.97 18.90 3.04
CA SER A 220 -10.57 19.51 1.76
C SER A 220 -9.65 18.67 0.87
N ALA A 221 -8.91 17.72 1.45
CA ALA A 221 -7.87 16.96 0.75
C ALA A 221 -8.26 15.50 0.45
N CYS A 222 -9.20 14.92 1.19
CA CYS A 222 -9.46 13.49 1.20
C CYS A 222 -10.95 13.19 1.39
N ASP A 223 -11.39 12.06 0.83
CA ASP A 223 -12.68 11.48 1.16
C ASP A 223 -12.56 10.73 2.48
N PHE A 224 -13.50 10.94 3.41
CA PHE A 224 -13.50 10.24 4.69
C PHE A 224 -14.80 9.45 4.85
N PRO A 225 -14.74 8.13 5.08
CA PRO A 225 -15.90 7.38 5.56
C PRO A 225 -16.09 7.73 7.05
N LEU A 226 -17.28 8.22 7.39
CA LEU A 226 -17.60 8.73 8.72
C LEU A 226 -18.79 7.96 9.29
N GLU A 227 -18.67 7.60 10.57
CA GLU A 227 -19.78 7.15 11.40
C GLU A 227 -19.96 8.10 12.59
N LEU A 228 -21.12 8.74 12.70
CA LEU A 228 -21.47 9.53 13.88
C LEU A 228 -21.92 8.60 15.01
N VAL A 229 -21.18 8.53 16.11
CA VAL A 229 -21.53 7.71 17.27
C VAL A 229 -22.05 8.61 18.39
N CYS A 230 -23.25 8.31 18.89
CA CYS A 230 -23.87 9.03 20.00
C CYS A 230 -23.99 8.15 21.24
N PHE A 231 -23.85 8.77 22.41
CA PHE A 231 -24.01 8.15 23.72
C PHE A 231 -24.96 9.03 24.54
N MET A 232 -25.82 8.39 25.33
CA MET A 232 -26.82 9.08 26.13
C MET A 232 -26.70 8.64 27.59
N ASP A 233 -26.46 9.59 28.50
CA ASP A 233 -26.41 9.35 29.95
C ASP A 233 -26.82 10.61 30.71
N PRO A 234 -27.50 10.48 31.86
CA PRO A 234 -27.66 11.60 32.79
C PRO A 234 -26.35 12.27 33.23
N ASN A 235 -25.18 11.61 33.10
CA ASN A 235 -23.86 12.14 33.48
C ASN A 235 -22.74 12.04 32.40
N GLY A 236 -23.03 11.59 31.17
CA GLY A 236 -22.09 11.65 30.03
C GLY A 236 -21.22 10.42 29.67
N GLY A 237 -21.68 9.18 29.86
CA GLY A 237 -20.96 7.96 29.44
C GLY A 237 -21.82 6.69 29.25
N GLY A 238 -23.08 6.85 28.84
CA GLY A 238 -24.07 5.76 28.78
C GLY A 238 -23.95 4.86 27.56
N PRO A 239 -24.87 3.90 27.38
CA PRO A 239 -24.82 2.99 26.24
C PRO A 239 -24.87 3.78 24.93
N THR A 240 -24.11 3.31 23.93
CA THR A 240 -24.18 3.84 22.57
C THR A 240 -25.61 3.74 22.06
N LEU A 241 -26.15 4.85 21.59
CA LEU A 241 -27.42 4.86 20.90
C LEU A 241 -27.27 4.15 19.56
N GLN A 242 -28.20 3.27 19.23
CA GLN A 242 -28.21 2.52 17.98
C GLN A 242 -29.53 2.79 17.25
N SER A 243 -29.50 2.84 15.92
CA SER A 243 -30.71 2.77 15.11
C SER A 243 -30.47 1.93 13.86
N PRO A 244 -31.27 0.89 13.60
CA PRO A 244 -31.08 0.01 12.45
C PRO A 244 -31.61 0.59 11.13
N GLU A 245 -32.45 1.64 11.14
CA GLU A 245 -33.21 2.04 9.94
C GLU A 245 -32.64 3.25 9.18
N CYS A 246 -31.80 4.10 9.80
CA CYS A 246 -31.18 5.28 9.16
C CYS A 246 -29.67 5.44 9.45
N ALA A 247 -29.01 4.42 10.03
CA ALA A 247 -27.59 4.41 10.34
C ALA A 247 -26.70 4.12 9.12
N GLN A 248 -26.71 5.02 8.14
CA GLN A 248 -25.80 4.88 6.99
C GLN A 248 -24.43 5.49 7.32
N VAL A 249 -23.37 4.77 6.96
CA VAL A 249 -22.02 5.35 6.86
C VAL A 249 -22.08 6.45 5.81
N VAL A 250 -21.55 7.62 6.15
CA VAL A 250 -21.54 8.76 5.24
C VAL A 250 -20.11 9.01 4.79
N THR A 251 -19.88 9.06 3.49
CA THR A 251 -18.58 9.47 2.96
C THR A 251 -18.59 10.97 2.72
N SER A 252 -17.85 11.74 3.50
CA SER A 252 -17.61 13.15 3.17
C SER A 252 -16.65 13.18 1.99
N GLN A 253 -17.07 13.78 0.88
CA GLN A 253 -16.20 13.98 -0.28
C GLN A 253 -15.19 15.10 -0.03
N ALA A 254 -14.08 15.07 -0.74
CA ALA A 254 -13.05 16.09 -0.68
C ALA A 254 -13.67 17.49 -0.90
N GLY A 255 -13.51 18.37 0.08
CA GLY A 255 -14.03 19.74 0.06
C GLY A 255 -15.51 19.88 0.47
N THR A 256 -16.15 18.83 0.97
CA THR A 256 -17.53 18.90 1.50
C THR A 256 -17.55 18.89 3.02
N THR A 257 -18.27 19.83 3.63
CA THR A 257 -18.33 19.98 5.10
C THR A 257 -19.66 19.53 5.72
N GLY A 258 -20.65 19.14 4.92
CA GLY A 258 -22.00 18.76 5.38
C GLY A 258 -23.10 19.69 4.82
N PRO A 259 -24.30 19.69 5.42
CA PRO A 259 -24.68 18.95 6.62
C PRO A 259 -24.89 17.45 6.36
N PHE A 260 -24.50 16.64 7.33
CA PHE A 260 -24.73 15.20 7.37
C PHE A 260 -25.75 14.88 8.45
N THR A 261 -26.49 13.77 8.31
CA THR A 261 -27.55 13.40 9.25
C THR A 261 -27.48 11.93 9.62
N ARG A 262 -27.70 11.61 10.90
CA ARG A 262 -27.87 10.24 11.40
C ARG A 262 -29.00 10.19 12.42
N CYS A 263 -29.79 9.12 12.40
CA CYS A 263 -30.86 8.92 13.38
C CYS A 263 -30.49 7.89 14.44
N PHE A 264 -31.10 8.01 15.61
CA PHE A 264 -30.90 7.17 16.80
C PHE A 264 -32.23 6.93 17.49
N ASP A 265 -32.41 5.76 18.13
CA ASP A 265 -33.61 5.48 18.90
C ASP A 265 -33.36 5.70 20.40
N VAL A 266 -34.30 6.34 21.09
CA VAL A 266 -34.25 6.49 22.55
C VAL A 266 -34.47 5.11 23.20
N PRO A 267 -33.57 4.65 24.08
CA PRO A 267 -33.67 3.33 24.68
C PRO A 267 -34.98 3.11 25.45
N THR A 268 -35.45 1.85 25.45
CA THR A 268 -36.56 1.40 26.29
C THR A 268 -36.06 0.29 27.24
N PRO A 269 -36.13 0.46 28.57
CA PRO A 269 -36.67 1.60 29.32
C PRO A 269 -35.67 2.78 29.43
N VAL A 270 -36.20 3.99 29.62
CA VAL A 270 -35.44 5.21 29.96
C VAL A 270 -36.19 6.00 31.04
N GLN A 271 -35.47 6.72 31.90
CA GLN A 271 -36.09 7.54 32.96
C GLN A 271 -36.36 8.96 32.45
N PRO A 272 -37.39 9.65 32.96
CA PRO A 272 -37.59 11.07 32.66
C PRO A 272 -36.48 11.93 33.27
N GLY A 273 -36.09 12.99 32.57
CA GLY A 273 -35.08 13.93 33.06
C GLY A 273 -34.26 14.59 31.96
N LEU A 274 -33.29 15.42 32.36
CA LEU A 274 -32.32 16.01 31.44
C LEU A 274 -31.17 15.01 31.21
N TYR A 275 -30.88 14.76 29.94
CA TYR A 275 -29.79 13.90 29.48
C TYR A 275 -28.78 14.71 28.68
N ILE A 276 -27.51 14.36 28.83
CA ILE A 276 -26.43 14.85 27.97
C ILE A 276 -26.20 13.80 26.90
N VAL A 277 -26.45 14.17 25.65
CA VAL A 277 -26.11 13.36 24.48
C VAL A 277 -24.72 13.76 24.03
N THR A 278 -23.74 12.92 24.34
CA THR A 278 -22.37 13.11 23.84
C THR A 278 -22.21 12.42 22.49
N TYR A 279 -21.50 13.05 21.57
CA TYR A 279 -21.35 12.55 20.21
C TYR A 279 -19.92 12.78 19.70
N GLN A 280 -19.50 11.89 18.80
CA GLN A 280 -18.21 11.94 18.11
C GLN A 280 -18.33 11.34 16.71
N ILE A 281 -17.39 11.64 15.85
CA ILE A 281 -17.20 10.93 14.58
C ILE A 281 -16.14 9.85 14.77
N ALA A 282 -16.37 8.70 14.14
CA ALA A 282 -15.48 7.55 14.18
C ALA A 282 -15.26 6.99 12.77
N ASP A 283 -14.14 6.30 12.61
CA ASP A 283 -13.87 5.47 11.45
C ASP A 283 -14.80 4.23 11.51
N PRO A 284 -15.66 4.01 10.50
CA PRO A 284 -16.60 2.89 10.50
C PRO A 284 -15.93 1.51 10.43
N ASP A 285 -14.70 1.42 9.93
CA ASP A 285 -13.99 0.13 9.80
C ASP A 285 -13.33 -0.27 11.12
N SER A 286 -12.71 0.68 11.81
CA SER A 286 -11.97 0.43 13.05
C SER A 286 -12.73 0.75 14.34
N GLY A 287 -13.78 1.58 14.24
CA GLY A 287 -14.48 2.18 15.38
C GLY A 287 -13.64 3.22 16.13
N ALA A 288 -12.48 3.61 15.61
CA ALA A 288 -11.60 4.58 16.23
C ALA A 288 -12.24 5.98 16.16
N ALA A 289 -12.22 6.71 17.28
CA ALA A 289 -12.67 8.10 17.31
C ALA A 289 -11.73 8.96 16.44
N LEU A 290 -12.33 9.74 15.52
CA LEU A 290 -11.62 10.66 14.63
C LEU A 290 -11.52 12.07 15.22
N ASP A 291 -12.44 12.45 16.12
CA ASP A 291 -12.40 13.72 16.85
C ASP A 291 -13.00 13.56 18.26
N GLY A 292 -12.78 14.55 19.13
CA GLY A 292 -13.24 14.60 20.51
C GLY A 292 -14.76 14.69 20.67
N PHE A 293 -15.21 14.37 21.89
CA PHE A 293 -16.63 14.37 22.23
C PHE A 293 -17.19 15.78 22.38
N SER A 294 -18.30 16.04 21.70
CA SER A 294 -19.16 17.22 21.93
C SER A 294 -20.49 16.78 22.57
N ALA A 295 -21.30 17.73 23.06
CA ALA A 295 -22.50 17.42 23.83
C ALA A 295 -23.71 18.27 23.42
N LEU A 296 -24.90 17.68 23.50
CA LEU A 296 -26.20 18.32 23.32
C LEU A 296 -27.12 17.96 24.50
N ASP A 297 -28.00 18.87 24.86
CA ASP A 297 -29.03 18.64 25.87
C ASP A 297 -30.26 17.99 25.24
N LEU A 298 -30.75 16.91 25.86
CA LEU A 298 -31.99 16.23 25.49
C LEU A 298 -32.87 16.07 26.73
N VAL A 299 -34.11 16.51 26.66
CA VAL A 299 -35.07 16.30 27.75
C VAL A 299 -35.90 15.07 27.45
N ILE A 300 -35.81 14.07 28.33
CA ILE A 300 -36.69 12.91 28.29
C ILE A 300 -37.93 13.19 29.12
N LEU A 301 -39.08 13.15 28.46
CA LEU A 301 -40.38 13.28 29.09
C LEU A 301 -40.82 11.93 29.65
N SER A 302 -41.67 11.96 30.67
CA SER A 302 -42.31 10.74 31.15
C SER A 302 -43.29 10.26 30.09
N GLN A 303 -43.14 9.02 29.63
CA GLN A 303 -44.03 8.46 28.63
C GLN A 303 -45.45 8.39 29.23
N GLY A 304 -46.38 9.18 28.71
CA GLY A 304 -47.73 9.31 29.27
C GLY A 304 -48.00 10.62 30.02
N ASP A 305 -47.02 11.52 30.19
CA ASP A 305 -47.25 12.91 30.62
C ASP A 305 -47.68 13.73 29.40
N ILE A 306 -48.96 13.59 29.06
CA ILE A 306 -49.57 14.22 27.88
C ILE A 306 -49.78 15.73 28.13
N THR A 307 -49.90 16.15 29.39
CA THR A 307 -50.04 17.56 29.76
C THR A 307 -48.72 18.33 29.73
N GLY A 308 -47.58 17.64 29.84
CA GLY A 308 -46.25 18.22 29.95
C GLY A 308 -46.01 18.90 31.30
N ASP A 309 -46.73 18.50 32.35
CA ASP A 309 -46.63 19.09 33.69
C ASP A 309 -45.59 18.40 34.59
N GLY A 310 -44.93 17.37 34.07
CA GLY A 310 -43.90 16.59 34.73
C GLY A 310 -44.44 15.42 35.56
N VAL A 311 -45.75 15.14 35.50
CA VAL A 311 -46.40 14.06 36.26
C VAL A 311 -47.32 13.26 35.34
N VAL A 312 -47.20 11.93 35.35
CA VAL A 312 -48.17 11.04 34.69
C VAL A 312 -49.30 10.72 35.65
N GLY A 313 -50.48 11.30 35.41
CA GLY A 313 -51.60 11.13 36.32
C GLY A 313 -52.98 11.22 35.67
N VAL A 314 -53.96 11.59 36.49
CA VAL A 314 -55.38 11.64 36.09
C VAL A 314 -55.60 12.63 34.94
N ASN A 315 -54.87 13.74 34.92
CA ASN A 315 -55.05 14.76 33.88
C ASN A 315 -54.62 14.22 32.50
N ASP A 316 -53.54 13.47 32.44
CA ASP A 316 -53.06 12.83 31.20
C ASP A 316 -54.00 11.72 30.78
N PHE A 317 -54.44 10.89 31.73
CA PHE A 317 -55.41 9.84 31.45
C PHE A 317 -56.72 10.36 30.88
N LEU A 318 -57.20 11.52 31.37
CA LEU A 318 -58.39 12.17 30.82
C LEU A 318 -58.17 12.69 29.40
N ILE A 319 -56.96 13.17 29.07
CA ILE A 319 -56.62 13.56 27.69
C ILE A 319 -56.58 12.32 26.79
N LEU A 320 -55.99 11.22 27.24
CA LEU A 320 -55.96 9.95 26.50
C LEU A 320 -57.37 9.45 26.19
N LEU A 321 -58.25 9.38 27.20
CA LEU A 321 -59.64 8.96 27.01
C LEU A 321 -60.42 9.90 26.08
N LYS A 322 -60.09 11.18 26.05
CA LYS A 322 -60.71 12.16 25.13
C LYS A 322 -60.28 11.94 23.68
N ALA A 323 -59.09 11.43 23.46
CA ALA A 323 -58.51 11.17 22.13
C ALA A 323 -58.80 9.75 21.60
N TRP A 324 -59.52 8.91 22.37
CA TRP A 324 -59.74 7.49 22.06
C TRP A 324 -60.28 7.23 20.65
N GLY A 325 -59.62 6.32 19.94
CA GLY A 325 -59.90 5.97 18.55
C GLY A 325 -58.78 6.39 17.59
N PRO A 326 -59.04 6.35 16.27
CA PRO A 326 -58.02 6.66 15.28
C PRO A 326 -57.59 8.13 15.33
N CYS A 327 -56.29 8.36 15.25
CA CYS A 327 -55.73 9.69 15.16
C CYS A 327 -56.10 10.36 13.83
N GLY A 328 -56.51 11.62 13.87
CA GLY A 328 -56.78 12.40 12.64
C GLY A 328 -55.51 12.64 11.81
N PHE A 329 -54.38 12.85 12.49
CA PHE A 329 -53.05 12.95 11.91
C PHE A 329 -52.07 12.25 12.86
N CYS A 330 -51.47 11.13 12.46
CA CYS A 330 -50.67 10.32 13.38
C CYS A 330 -49.48 11.06 13.99
N ALA A 331 -48.88 11.98 13.23
CA ALA A 331 -47.76 12.80 13.72
C ALA A 331 -48.17 13.90 14.72
N ASP A 332 -49.46 14.13 14.95
CA ASP A 332 -50.00 15.12 15.89
C ASP A 332 -51.10 14.48 16.75
N CYS A 333 -50.74 13.37 17.40
CA CYS A 333 -51.63 12.62 18.27
C CYS A 333 -50.93 12.31 19.61
N PRO A 334 -50.86 13.27 20.55
CA PRO A 334 -50.06 13.10 21.78
C PRO A 334 -50.49 11.95 22.69
N ALA A 335 -51.71 11.42 22.51
CA ALA A 335 -52.25 10.30 23.27
C ALA A 335 -51.97 8.92 22.64
N ASP A 336 -51.40 8.88 21.43
CA ASP A 336 -50.92 7.68 20.75
C ASP A 336 -49.46 7.45 21.17
N LEU A 337 -49.28 6.70 22.24
CA LEU A 337 -48.02 6.50 22.96
C LEU A 337 -47.17 5.36 22.39
N ASP A 338 -47.77 4.42 21.65
CA ASP A 338 -47.04 3.35 20.96
C ASP A 338 -46.89 3.59 19.44
N ARG A 339 -47.46 4.69 18.93
CA ARG A 339 -47.32 5.22 17.57
C ARG A 339 -47.92 4.30 16.51
N ASP A 340 -48.99 3.59 16.84
CA ASP A 340 -49.70 2.71 15.91
C ASP A 340 -50.82 3.42 15.11
N CYS A 341 -50.93 4.75 15.24
CA CYS A 341 -51.98 5.62 14.69
C CYS A 341 -53.37 5.46 15.35
N LEU A 342 -53.49 4.77 16.48
CA LEU A 342 -54.73 4.51 17.20
C LEU A 342 -54.58 4.74 18.70
N VAL A 343 -55.32 5.70 19.27
CA VAL A 343 -55.41 5.81 20.74
C VAL A 343 -56.34 4.72 21.27
N GLY A 344 -55.79 3.75 21.98
CA GLY A 344 -56.50 2.58 22.47
C GLY A 344 -55.95 2.00 23.76
N ILE A 345 -56.14 0.69 23.91
CA ILE A 345 -55.81 -0.03 25.14
C ILE A 345 -54.30 -0.07 25.35
N ILE A 346 -53.50 -0.15 24.29
CA ILE A 346 -52.04 -0.22 24.44
C ILE A 346 -51.53 1.11 24.99
N ASP A 347 -51.99 2.25 24.48
CA ASP A 347 -51.65 3.57 25.02
C ASP A 347 -52.08 3.73 26.47
N MET A 348 -53.29 3.27 26.80
CA MET A 348 -53.76 3.29 28.18
C MET A 348 -52.85 2.48 29.10
N LEU A 349 -52.43 1.29 28.67
CA LEU A 349 -51.53 0.44 29.45
C LEU A 349 -50.14 1.07 29.57
N THR A 350 -49.66 1.72 28.51
CA THR A 350 -48.40 2.48 28.51
C THR A 350 -48.46 3.65 29.50
N LEU A 351 -49.56 4.42 29.51
CA LEU A 351 -49.77 5.51 30.47
C LEU A 351 -49.83 4.98 31.91
N LEU A 352 -50.60 3.92 32.16
CA LEU A 352 -50.73 3.32 33.50
C LEU A 352 -49.43 2.67 33.99
N ALA A 353 -48.60 2.16 33.08
CA ALA A 353 -47.29 1.61 33.42
C ALA A 353 -46.30 2.68 33.92
N ASN A 354 -46.49 3.93 33.51
CA ASN A 354 -45.68 5.08 33.90
C ASN A 354 -46.37 5.97 34.94
N TRP A 355 -47.46 5.51 35.58
CA TRP A 355 -48.23 6.30 36.53
C TRP A 355 -47.39 6.74 37.74
N ASP A 356 -47.32 8.04 37.99
CA ASP A 356 -46.58 8.56 39.13
C ASP A 356 -47.37 8.33 40.43
N SER A 357 -46.77 7.60 41.36
CA SER A 357 -47.25 7.54 42.73
C SER A 357 -46.75 8.79 43.46
N LEU A 358 -47.67 9.69 43.80
CA LEU A 358 -47.46 10.84 44.70
C LEU A 358 -46.54 10.52 45.89
#